data_AF-A0A812NY35-F1
#
_entry.id   AF-A0A812NY35-F1
#
_cell.length_a   1.000
_cell.length_b   1.000
_cell.length_c   1.000
_cell.angle_alpha   90.00
_cell.angle_beta   90.00
_cell.angle_gamma   90.00
#
_symmetry.space_group_name_H-M   'P 1'
#
loop_
_entity.id
_entity.type
_entity.pdbx_description
1 polymer ?
#
loop_
_entity_poly.entity_id
_entity_poly.type
_entity_poly.pdbx_seq_one_letter_code
_entity_poly.pdbx_strand_id
1 'polypeptide(L)'
;MRITEISERLPLKRSIGMEMVSSDPPVEYSARNDSITLSAITHADRPAVYVEFTSDFSSDATREVLEDSKFKKREFFDDLVAFSGSAGSAAA
;
A
#
# COMPACT_ATOMS: atom_id res chain seq x y z
N MET A 1 2.81 -13.67 -2.56
CA MET A 1 3.47 -12.37 -2.79
C MET A 1 4.97 -12.51 -2.52
N ARG A 2 5.82 -11.80 -3.26
CA ARG A 2 7.29 -11.78 -3.08
C ARG A 2 7.73 -10.34 -2.83
N ILE A 3 8.61 -10.11 -1.86
CA ILE A 3 9.24 -8.80 -1.66
C ILE A 3 10.35 -8.65 -2.70
N THR A 4 10.29 -7.58 -3.50
CA THR A 4 11.27 -7.28 -4.55
C THR A 4 12.32 -6.29 -4.08
N GLU A 5 11.93 -5.33 -3.25
CA GLU A 5 12.83 -4.29 -2.73
C GLU A 5 12.41 -3.87 -1.31
N ILE A 6 13.40 -3.59 -0.45
CA ILE A 6 13.21 -2.82 0.79
C ILE A 6 14.27 -1.72 0.78
N SER A 7 13.86 -0.46 0.87
CA SER A 7 14.75 0.68 0.79
C SER A 7 14.60 1.62 1.98
N GLU A 8 15.74 1.86 2.64
CA GLU A 8 15.86 2.79 3.76
C GLU A 8 16.94 3.86 3.53
N ARG A 9 17.40 4.00 2.28
CA ARG A 9 18.56 4.83 1.94
C ARG A 9 18.43 6.30 2.33
N LEU A 10 17.21 6.84 2.30
CA LEU A 10 16.96 8.25 2.59
C LEU A 10 16.41 8.40 4.01
N PRO A 11 16.90 9.34 4.83
CA PRO A 11 16.49 9.46 6.24
C PRO A 11 14.99 9.67 6.47
N LEU A 12 14.32 10.35 5.53
CA LEU A 12 12.90 10.71 5.62
C LEU A 12 11.99 9.86 4.72
N LYS A 13 12.53 8.84 4.05
CA LYS A 13 11.80 7.99 3.11
C LYS A 13 12.06 6.52 3.38
N ARG A 14 11.01 5.72 3.36
CA ARG A 14 11.06 4.27 3.45
C ARG A 14 10.19 3.70 2.33
N SER A 15 10.63 2.65 1.67
CA SER A 15 9.79 2.00 0.66
C SER A 15 9.95 0.49 0.66
N ILE A 16 8.88 -0.19 0.30
CA ILE A 16 8.84 -1.63 0.05
C ILE A 16 8.22 -1.88 -1.32
N GLY A 17 8.91 -2.66 -2.15
CA GLY A 17 8.43 -3.18 -3.41
C GLY A 17 8.01 -4.64 -3.24
N MET A 18 6.88 -5.00 -3.83
CA MET A 18 6.30 -6.32 -3.74
C MET A 18 5.73 -6.75 -5.10
N GLU A 19 5.74 -8.03 -5.37
CA GLU A 19 5.24 -8.62 -6.61
C GLU A 19 4.27 -9.77 -6.31
N MET A 20 3.20 -9.83 -7.07
CA MET A 20 2.27 -10.94 -7.05
C MET A 20 2.85 -12.12 -7.85
N VAL A 21 3.15 -13.22 -7.16
CA VAL A 21 3.66 -14.46 -7.79
C VAL A 21 2.52 -15.44 -8.11
N SER A 22 1.55 -15.54 -7.21
CA SER A 22 0.37 -16.39 -7.34
C SER A 22 -0.75 -15.85 -6.45
N SER A 23 -1.99 -16.16 -6.83
CA SER A 23 -3.20 -15.81 -6.08
C SER A 23 -4.12 -17.02 -5.99
N ASP A 24 -4.75 -17.19 -4.84
CA ASP A 24 -5.87 -18.11 -4.62
C ASP A 24 -7.01 -17.31 -3.98
N PRO A 25 -8.12 -17.03 -4.69
CA PRO A 25 -8.49 -17.54 -6.01
C PRO A 25 -7.61 -17.00 -7.16
N PRO A 26 -7.56 -17.71 -8.31
CA PRO A 26 -6.84 -17.25 -9.49
C PRO A 26 -7.32 -15.87 -9.94
N VAL A 27 -6.37 -14.97 -10.22
CA VAL A 27 -6.64 -13.64 -10.77
C VAL A 27 -6.53 -13.67 -12.28
N GLU A 28 -7.28 -12.80 -12.96
CA GLU A 28 -7.31 -12.74 -14.43
C GLU A 28 -6.12 -11.99 -15.05
N TYR A 29 -5.26 -11.37 -14.23
CA TYR A 29 -4.08 -10.63 -14.69
C TYR A 29 -2.78 -11.40 -14.44
N SER A 30 -1.84 -11.27 -15.37
CA SER A 30 -0.58 -12.02 -15.34
C SER A 30 0.41 -11.53 -14.28
N ALA A 31 0.47 -10.23 -14.01
CA ALA A 31 1.42 -9.66 -13.06
C ALA A 31 0.86 -8.42 -12.35
N ARG A 32 1.25 -8.24 -11.10
CA ARG A 32 1.02 -7.01 -10.33
C ARG A 32 2.24 -6.68 -9.49
N ASN A 33 2.77 -5.47 -9.67
CA ASN A 33 3.84 -4.91 -8.86
C ASN A 33 3.27 -3.83 -7.95
N ASP A 34 3.42 -4.03 -6.66
CA ASP A 34 2.94 -3.15 -5.61
C ASP A 34 4.13 -2.41 -4.99
N SER A 35 4.01 -1.10 -4.78
CA SER A 35 5.02 -0.30 -4.09
C SER A 35 4.35 0.55 -3.03
N ILE A 36 4.84 0.44 -1.78
CA ILE A 36 4.43 1.29 -0.68
C ILE A 36 5.61 2.18 -0.30
N THR A 37 5.37 3.49 -0.33
CA THR A 37 6.35 4.51 0.02
C THR A 37 5.83 5.35 1.18
N LEU A 38 6.66 5.51 2.21
CA LEU A 38 6.41 6.33 3.38
C LEU A 38 7.33 7.54 3.34
N SER A 39 6.77 8.73 3.41
CA SER A 39 7.52 10.00 3.46
C SER A 39 7.17 10.78 4.71
N ALA A 40 8.16 11.05 5.56
CA ALA A 40 7.95 11.82 6.79
C ALA A 40 7.60 13.28 6.47
N ILE A 41 6.53 13.79 7.09
CA ILE A 41 6.12 15.19 6.93
C ILE A 41 6.90 16.03 7.94
N THR A 42 7.70 16.97 7.45
CA THR A 42 8.60 17.77 8.29
C THR A 42 7.88 18.93 9.00
N HIS A 43 6.78 19.42 8.44
CA HIS A 43 5.99 20.53 8.97
C HIS A 43 4.52 20.11 9.04
N ALA A 44 4.12 19.61 10.20
CA ALA A 44 2.75 19.26 10.52
C ALA A 44 2.51 19.53 12.01
N ASP A 45 1.25 19.76 12.40
CA ASP A 45 0.88 20.04 13.79
C ASP A 45 1.14 18.85 14.73
N ARG A 46 1.26 17.64 14.16
CA ARG A 46 1.57 16.37 14.83
C ARG A 46 2.53 15.54 13.97
N PRO A 47 3.32 14.62 14.56
CA PRO A 47 4.12 13.67 13.80
C PRO A 47 3.24 12.93 12.78
N ALA A 48 3.54 13.13 11.49
CA ALA A 48 2.72 12.62 10.40
C ALA A 48 3.60 12.08 9.27
N VAL A 49 3.07 11.10 8.55
CA VAL A 49 3.73 10.45 7.43
C VAL A 49 2.75 10.42 6.25
N TYR A 50 3.22 10.79 5.07
CA TYR A 50 2.49 10.58 3.84
C TYR A 50 2.74 9.16 3.34
N VAL A 51 1.66 8.42 3.11
CA VAL A 51 1.69 7.04 2.63
C VAL A 51 1.21 7.02 1.18
N GLU A 52 2.06 6.52 0.29
CA GLU A 52 1.74 6.28 -1.11
C GLU A 52 1.73 4.78 -1.38
N PHE A 53 0.64 4.27 -1.97
CA PHE A 53 0.53 2.87 -2.38
C PHE A 53 0.14 2.77 -3.86
N THR A 54 1.15 2.54 -4.69
CA THR A 54 1.01 2.34 -6.13
C THR A 54 0.94 0.85 -6.46
N SER A 55 0.08 0.50 -7.43
CA SER A 55 0.04 -0.85 -8.02
C SER A 55 0.07 -0.73 -9.53
N ASP A 56 1.09 -1.34 -10.12
CA ASP A 56 1.24 -1.47 -11.55
C ASP A 56 0.75 -2.85 -11.97
N PHE A 57 -0.25 -2.86 -12.86
CA PHE A 57 -0.85 -4.07 -13.40
C PHE A 57 -0.33 -4.33 -14.80
N SER A 58 -0.26 -5.61 -15.18
CA SER A 58 -0.09 -5.98 -16.59
C SER A 58 -1.27 -5.50 -17.44
N SER A 59 -1.03 -5.34 -18.74
CA SER A 59 -1.98 -4.78 -19.72
C SER A 59 -3.26 -5.60 -19.92
N ASP A 60 -3.26 -6.83 -19.45
CA ASP A 60 -4.41 -7.74 -19.45
C ASP A 60 -5.39 -7.47 -18.29
N ALA A 61 -5.04 -6.58 -17.36
CA ALA A 61 -5.93 -6.21 -16.27
C ALA A 61 -7.16 -5.45 -16.77
N THR A 62 -8.33 -5.92 -16.38
CA THR A 62 -9.60 -5.26 -16.68
C THR A 62 -9.86 -4.09 -15.75
N ARG A 63 -10.74 -3.16 -16.17
CA ARG A 63 -11.15 -2.02 -15.34
C ARG A 63 -11.75 -2.45 -14.00
N GLU A 64 -12.47 -3.57 -13.98
CA GLU A 64 -13.11 -4.11 -12.77
C GLU A 64 -12.07 -4.48 -11.71
N VAL A 65 -10.97 -5.11 -12.13
CA VAL A 65 -9.82 -5.41 -11.25
C VAL A 65 -9.20 -4.15 -10.67
N LEU A 66 -9.06 -3.08 -11.47
CA LEU A 66 -8.47 -1.82 -11.01
C LEU A 66 -9.35 -1.14 -9.96
N GLU A 67 -10.67 -1.11 -10.17
CA GLU A 67 -11.61 -0.54 -9.19
C GLU A 67 -11.67 -1.38 -7.91
N ASP A 68 -11.74 -2.71 -8.02
CA ASP A 68 -11.70 -3.62 -6.87
C ASP A 68 -10.42 -3.44 -6.05
N SER A 69 -9.25 -3.39 -6.70
CA SER A 69 -7.97 -3.13 -6.05
C SER A 69 -7.96 -1.82 -5.27
N LYS A 70 -8.56 -0.75 -5.83
CA LYS A 70 -8.66 0.55 -5.17
C LYS A 70 -9.47 0.49 -3.88
N PHE A 71 -10.57 -0.27 -3.84
CA PHE A 71 -11.35 -0.45 -2.61
C PHE A 71 -10.61 -1.30 -1.59
N LYS A 72 -10.01 -2.42 -2.02
CA LYS A 72 -9.21 -3.30 -1.15
C LYS A 72 -8.03 -2.57 -0.49
N LYS A 73 -7.38 -1.64 -1.19
CA LYS A 73 -6.32 -0.81 -0.61
C LYS A 73 -6.83 0.10 0.51
N ARG A 74 -8.05 0.62 0.40
CA ARG A 74 -8.64 1.47 1.43
C ARG A 74 -8.98 0.64 2.66
N GLU A 75 -9.65 -0.49 2.47
CA GLU A 75 -9.94 -1.46 3.53
C GLU A 75 -8.66 -1.91 4.24
N PHE A 76 -7.59 -2.19 3.49
CA PHE A 76 -6.30 -2.54 4.06
C PHE A 76 -5.75 -1.47 5.01
N PHE A 77 -5.87 -0.18 4.65
CA PHE A 77 -5.43 0.89 5.54
C PHE A 77 -6.36 1.10 6.73
N ASP A 78 -7.66 0.92 6.56
CA ASP A 78 -8.63 0.98 7.66
C ASP A 78 -8.37 -0.15 8.68
N ASP A 79 -8.11 -1.37 8.20
CA ASP A 79 -7.72 -2.51 9.00
C ASP A 79 -6.38 -2.30 9.70
N LEU A 80 -5.40 -1.68 9.02
CA LEU A 80 -4.12 -1.32 9.62
C LEU A 80 -4.28 -0.30 10.76
N VAL A 81 -5.17 0.67 10.59
CA VAL A 81 -5.53 1.65 11.63
C VAL A 81 -6.18 0.94 12.83
N ALA A 82 -7.09 -0.01 12.59
CA ALA A 82 -7.69 -0.82 13.64
C ALA A 82 -6.65 -1.69 14.36
N PHE A 83 -5.78 -2.37 13.61
CA PHE A 83 -4.73 -3.26 14.13
C PHE A 83 -3.69 -2.52 14.96
N SER A 84 -3.28 -1.33 14.53
CA SER A 84 -2.27 -0.51 15.23
C SER A 84 -2.78 0.10 16.56
N GLY A 85 -4.03 -0.17 16.95
CA GLY A 85 -4.61 0.33 18.20
C GLY A 85 -5.01 1.80 18.17
N SER A 86 -5.03 2.41 16.98
CA SER A 86 -5.36 3.83 16.78
C SER A 86 -6.85 4.14 16.88
N ALA A 87 -7.70 3.13 17.09
CA ALA A 87 -9.15 3.24 17.21
C ALA A 87 -9.65 4.13 18.38
N GLY A 88 -8.75 4.74 19.18
CA GLY A 88 -9.07 5.64 20.28
C GLY A 88 -8.52 7.07 20.19
N SER A 89 -7.90 7.51 19.08
CA SER A 89 -7.25 8.84 18.99
C SER A 89 -8.01 9.90 18.16
N ALA A 90 -9.07 9.52 17.46
CA ALA A 90 -9.89 10.45 16.68
C ALA A 90 -11.00 11.14 17.49
N ALA A 91 -10.71 11.55 18.73
CA ALA A 91 -11.56 12.45 19.52
C ALA A 91 -10.71 13.21 20.56
N ALA A 92 -10.02 14.26 20.12
CA ALA A 92 -9.58 15.40 20.93
C ALA A 92 -9.25 16.58 20.01
#